data_AF-J0YSS3-F1
#
_entry.id   AF-J0YSS3-F1
#
_cell.length_a   1.000
_cell.length_b   1.000
_cell.length_c   1.000
_cell.angle_alpha   90.00
_cell.angle_beta   90.00
_cell.angle_gamma   90.00
#
_symmetry.space_group_name_H-M   'P 1'
#
loop_
_entity.id
_entity.type
_entity.pdbx_description
1 polymer ?
#
loop_
_entity_poly.entity_id
_entity_poly.type
_entity_poly.pdbx_seq_one_letter_code
_entity_poly.pdbx_strand_id
1 'polypeptide(L)' 'MSVEIGRSARFNTFKLEGVLKLIYPCLAGVTVEHLGWSDFIMRYDRSNTLFYLELPYWSMRIITERI' A
#
# COMPACT_ATOMS: atom_id res chain seq x y z
N MET A 1 -4.97 -11.82 18.36
CA MET A 1 -5.12 -12.26 16.96
C MET A 1 -5.65 -13.69 17.00
N SER A 2 -6.95 -13.92 16.76
CA SER A 2 -7.53 -15.27 16.78
C SER A 2 -7.39 -15.91 15.41
N VAL A 3 -6.83 -17.12 15.37
CA VAL A 3 -6.86 -17.99 14.19
C VAL A 3 -8.00 -19.00 14.41
N GLU A 4 -9.00 -18.96 13.54
CA GLU A 4 -10.11 -19.93 13.57
C GLU A 4 -9.78 -21.13 12.71
N ILE A 5 -9.63 -22.29 13.36
CA ILE A 5 -9.08 -23.53 12.78
C ILE A 5 -10.13 -24.29 11.94
N GLY A 6 -11.43 -23.98 12.12
CA GLY A 6 -12.54 -24.67 11.46
C GLY A 6 -12.94 -24.10 10.09
N ARG A 7 -12.34 -22.98 9.66
CA ARG A 7 -12.67 -22.34 8.38
C ARG A 7 -11.54 -22.58 7.39
N SER A 8 -11.85 -23.22 6.26
CA SER A 8 -10.90 -23.37 5.16
C SER A 8 -10.36 -22.00 4.75
N ALA A 9 -9.06 -21.92 4.48
CA ALA A 9 -8.40 -20.68 4.10
C ALA A 9 -9.15 -20.06 2.91
N ARG A 10 -9.62 -18.81 3.07
CA ARG A 10 -10.29 -18.06 1.99
C ARG A 10 -9.36 -17.75 0.82
N PHE A 11 -8.08 -18.08 0.96
CA PHE A 11 -7.05 -17.94 -0.04
C PHE A 11 -7.17 -19.09 -1.06
N ASN A 12 -7.81 -18.81 -2.18
CA ASN A 12 -7.93 -19.75 -3.29
C ASN A 12 -6.96 -19.35 -4.40
N THR A 13 -5.93 -20.16 -4.61
CA THR A 13 -4.86 -19.92 -5.60
C THR A 13 -5.40 -19.81 -7.03
N PHE A 14 -6.43 -20.57 -7.40
CA PHE A 14 -7.04 -20.50 -8.74
C PHE A 14 -7.76 -19.17 -8.99
N LYS A 15 -8.39 -18.60 -7.96
CA LYS A 15 -9.00 -17.26 -8.05
C LYS A 15 -7.93 -16.18 -8.11
N LEU A 16 -6.84 -16.34 -7.34
CA LEU A 16 -5.74 -15.40 -7.30
C LEU A 16 -5.02 -15.30 -8.64
N GLU A 17 -4.79 -16.43 -9.33
CA GLU A 17 -4.12 -16.46 -10.62
C GLU A 17 -4.84 -15.58 -11.66
N GLY A 18 -6.16 -15.67 -11.73
CA GLY A 18 -6.97 -14.85 -12.64
C GLY A 18 -6.83 -13.35 -12.36
N VAL A 19 -6.87 -12.96 -11.09
CA VAL A 19 -6.71 -11.55 -10.67
C VAL A 19 -5.30 -11.05 -10.96
N LEU A 20 -4.27 -11.85 -10.68
CA LEU A 20 -2.87 -11.49 -10.96
C LEU A 20 -2.62 -11.27 -12.45
N LYS A 21 -3.17 -12.13 -13.32
CA LYS A 21 -3.06 -11.94 -14.78
C LYS A 21 -3.68 -10.62 -15.25
N LEU A 22 -4.77 -10.19 -14.63
CA LEU A 22 -5.45 -8.94 -14.99
C LEU A 22 -4.63 -7.71 -14.57
N ILE A 23 -4.00 -7.74 -13.39
CA ILE A 23 -3.28 -6.58 -12.84
C ILE A 23 -1.79 -6.56 -13.19
N TYR A 24 -1.24 -7.66 -13.72
CA TYR A 24 0.18 -7.78 -14.05
C TYR A 24 0.69 -6.62 -14.93
N PRO A 25 -0.02 -6.18 -16.00
CA PRO A 25 0.43 -5.04 -16.80
C PRO A 25 0.47 -3.73 -16.02
N CYS A 26 -0.42 -3.54 -15.04
CA CYS A 26 -0.46 -2.34 -14.20
C CYS A 26 0.64 -2.33 -13.13
N LEU A 27 1.13 -3.51 -12.75
CA LEU A 27 2.24 -3.68 -11.80
C LEU A 27 3.62 -3.73 -12.49
N ALA A 28 3.66 -3.73 -13.82
CA ALA A 28 4.91 -3.73 -14.57
C ALA A 28 5.71 -2.45 -14.26
N GLY A 29 6.92 -2.62 -13.75
CA GLY A 29 7.79 -1.49 -13.36
C GLY A 29 7.47 -0.87 -11.99
N VAL A 30 6.56 -1.46 -11.22
CA VAL A 30 6.22 -1.00 -9.86
C VAL A 30 7.06 -1.77 -8.83
N THR A 31 7.61 -1.05 -7.85
CA THR A 31 8.24 -1.65 -6.66
C THR A 31 7.28 -1.56 -5.48
N VAL A 32 7.01 -2.68 -4.81
CA VAL A 32 6.13 -2.75 -3.64
C VAL A 32 6.98 -3.08 -2.42
N GLU A 33 6.98 -2.20 -1.42
CA GLU A 33 7.77 -2.36 -0.18
C GLU A 33 6.87 -2.24 1.05
N HIS A 34 7.20 -3.01 2.09
CA HIS A 34 6.51 -2.95 3.38
C HIS A 34 7.33 -2.13 4.37
N LEU A 35 7.33 -0.80 4.17
CA LEU A 35 8.06 0.17 5.00
C LEU A 35 7.10 1.08 5.78
N GLY A 36 7.63 1.71 6.84
CA GLY A 36 7.00 2.87 7.43
C GLY A 36 6.96 4.04 6.43
N TRP A 37 5.93 4.89 6.53
CA TRP A 37 5.73 5.99 5.59
C TRP A 37 6.91 6.98 5.57
N SER A 38 7.54 7.24 6.71
CA SER A 38 8.70 8.14 6.82
C SER A 38 9.93 7.59 6.09
N ASP A 39 10.19 6.29 6.25
CA ASP A 39 11.33 5.61 5.61
C ASP A 39 11.12 5.53 4.10
N PHE A 40 9.87 5.35 3.65
CA PHE A 40 9.50 5.38 2.24
C PHE A 40 9.79 6.74 1.60
N ILE A 41 9.36 7.83 2.24
CA ILE A 41 9.61 9.19 1.71
C ILE A 41 11.11 9.45 1.63
N MET A 42 11.86 9.19 2.70
CA MET A 42 13.30 9.43 2.74
C MET A 42 14.07 8.65 1.65
N ARG A 43 13.61 7.44 1.31
CA ARG A 43 14.22 6.62 0.26
C ARG A 43 14.02 7.20 -1.15
N TYR A 44 12.82 7.72 -1.43
CA TYR A 44 12.42 8.14 -2.77
C TYR A 44 12.43 9.66 -2.99
N ASP A 45 12.77 10.45 -1.97
CA ASP A 45 12.86 11.90 -2.06
C ASP A 45 13.93 12.32 -3.10
N ARG A 46 13.45 12.71 -4.28
CA ARG A 46 14.21 13.16 -5.44
C ARG A 46 13.39 14.27 -6.09
N SER A 47 14.07 15.19 -6.77
CA SER A 47 13.45 16.39 -7.36
C SER A 47 12.27 16.14 -8.29
N ASN A 48 12.13 14.94 -8.84
CA ASN A 48 11.10 14.59 -9.81
C ASN A 48 10.15 13.47 -9.32
N THR A 49 10.17 13.18 -8.01
CA THR A 49 9.29 12.18 -7.39
C THR A 49 7.94 12.81 -7.01
N LEU A 50 6.84 12.15 -7.36
CA LEU A 50 5.49 12.50 -6.93
C LEU A 50 5.04 11.54 -5.83
N PHE A 51 4.67 12.08 -4.66
CA PHE A 51 4.15 11.29 -3.55
C PHE A 51 2.62 11.37 -3.47
N TYR A 52 1.98 10.21 -3.44
CA TYR A 52 0.58 10.07 -3.04
C TYR A 52 0.52 9.48 -1.63
N LEU A 53 0.03 10.26 -0.67
CA LEU A 53 -0.04 9.88 0.74
C LEU A 53 -1.51 9.88 1.18
N GLU A 54 -2.09 8.69 1.28
CA GLU A 54 -3.39 8.49 1.90
C GLU A 54 -3.21 8.42 3.42
N LEU A 55 -2.96 9.58 4.03
CA LEU A 55 -2.91 9.69 5.49
C LEU A 55 -4.31 9.38 6.06
N PRO A 56 -4.41 8.63 7.17
CA PRO A 56 -5.69 8.36 7.79
C PRO A 56 -6.42 9.66 8.13
N TYR A 57 -7.62 9.84 7.57
CA TYR A 57 -8.43 11.07 7.72
C TYR A 57 -8.67 11.48 9.19
N TRP A 58 -8.70 10.53 10.11
CA TRP A 58 -8.91 10.79 11.54
C TRP A 58 -7.71 11.45 12.24
N SER A 59 -6.53 11.46 11.60
CA SER A 59 -5.33 12.15 12.08
C SER A 59 -5.08 13.50 11.41
N MET A 60 -5.99 13.97 10.54
CA MET A 60 -5.97 15.36 10.03
C MET A 60 -6.41 16.33 11.14
N ARG A 61 -5.53 16.56 12.11
CA ARG A 61 -5.57 17.81 12.86
C ARG A 61 -5.03 18.88 11.92
N ILE A 62 -5.93 19.67 11.33
CA ILE A 62 -5.57 20.86 10.56
C ILE A 62 -4.78 21.77 11.50
N ILE A 63 -3.45 21.73 11.40
CA ILE A 63 -2.60 22.80 11.88
C ILE A 63 -2.67 23.90 10.83
N THR A 64 -3.63 24.81 11.00
CA THR A 64 -3.51 26.15 10.40
C THR A 64 -2.35 26.85 11.10
N GLU A 65 -1.17 26.77 10.53
CA GLU A 65 -0.14 27.77 10.82
C GLU A 65 0.52 28.21 9.54
N ARG A 66 0.58 29.52 9.41
CA ARG A 66 0.90 30.29 8.22
C ARG A 66 2.33 30.01 7.78
N ILE A 67 2.51 29.95 6.46
CA ILE A 67 3.77 30.35 5.80
C ILE A 67 3.79 31.89 5.79
#